data_AF-A0AAU6HVW0-F1
#
_entry.id   AF-A0AAU6HVW0-F1
#
_cell.length_a   1.000
_cell.length_b   1.000
_cell.length_c   1.000
_cell.angle_alpha   90.00
_cell.angle_beta   90.00
_cell.angle_gamma   90.00
#
_symmetry.space_group_name_H-M   'P 1'
#
loop_
_entity.id
_entity.type
_entity.pdbx_description
1 polymer ?
#
loop_
_entity_poly.entity_id
_entity_poly.type
_entity_poly.pdbx_seq_one_letter_code
_entity_poly.pdbx_strand_id
1 'polypeptide(L)' 'MVLPDRDAAEEVAEALTERFGIAEEPQLVRDALAGEDDAEDAQWLVVVEDPDAAHDPEQLHDLAAEYEGWREAE' A
#
# COMPACT_ATOMS: atom_id res chain seq x y z
N MET A 1 -1.91 -0.82 -3.49
CA MET A 1 -1.37 -2.02 -2.77
C MET A 1 -2.25 -2.26 -1.57
N VAL A 2 -2.54 -3.52 -1.23
CA VAL A 2 -3.37 -3.90 -0.09
C VAL A 2 -2.48 -4.51 1.00
N LEU A 3 -2.66 -4.02 2.22
CA LEU A 3 -1.87 -4.34 3.40
C LEU A 3 -2.78 -4.87 4.51
N PRO A 4 -2.26 -5.78 5.36
CA PRO A 4 -3.05 -6.41 6.41
C PRO A 4 -3.43 -5.45 7.53
N ASP A 5 -2.57 -4.48 7.82
CA ASP A 5 -2.70 -3.57 8.95
C ASP A 5 -2.27 -2.14 8.60
N ARG A 6 -2.69 -1.19 9.44
CA ARG A 6 -2.33 0.21 9.29
C ARG A 6 -0.82 0.45 9.39
N ASP A 7 -0.17 -0.21 10.35
CA ASP A 7 1.26 -0.06 10.60
C ASP A 7 2.08 -0.45 9.35
N ALA A 8 1.74 -1.60 8.74
CA ALA A 8 2.31 -2.03 7.47
C ALA A 8 2.05 -1.01 6.34
N ALA A 9 0.86 -0.43 6.28
CA ALA A 9 0.54 0.57 5.26
C ALA A 9 1.33 1.88 5.45
N GLU A 10 1.51 2.36 6.68
CA GLU A 10 2.33 3.53 7.00
C GLU A 10 3.81 3.30 6.67
N GLU A 11 4.37 2.15 7.06
CA GLU A 11 5.75 1.77 6.74
C GLU A 11 5.99 1.66 5.23
N VAL A 12 5.06 1.07 4.49
CA VAL A 12 5.15 0.98 3.02
C VAL A 12 5.09 2.37 2.39
N ALA A 13 4.24 3.27 2.88
CA ALA A 13 4.16 4.64 2.36
C ALA A 13 5.47 5.43 2.58
N GLU A 14 6.11 5.25 3.74
CA GLU A 14 7.43 5.82 4.01
C GLU A 14 8.49 5.21 3.08
N ALA A 15 8.54 3.88 2.98
CA ALA A 15 9.47 3.17 2.11
C ALA A 15 9.32 3.54 0.63
N LEU A 16 8.11 3.79 0.16
CA LEU A 16 7.86 4.30 -1.19
C LEU A 16 8.51 5.68 -1.38
N THR A 17 8.30 6.59 -0.45
CA THR A 17 8.85 7.94 -0.51
C THR A 17 10.38 7.92 -0.44
N GLU A 18 10.95 7.12 0.45
CA GLU A 18 12.40 7.03 0.67
C GLU A 18 13.15 6.25 -0.41
N ARG A 19 12.63 5.08 -0.82
CA ARG A 19 13.31 4.16 -1.75
C ARG A 19 13.00 4.47 -3.21
N PHE A 20 11.76 4.88 -3.50
CA PHE A 20 11.31 5.12 -4.87
C PHE A 20 11.23 6.61 -5.22
N GLY A 21 11.29 7.49 -4.20
CA GLY A 21 11.28 8.94 -4.43
C GLY A 21 9.93 9.43 -4.96
N ILE A 22 8.83 8.76 -4.57
CA ILE A 22 7.48 9.15 -5.00
C ILE A 22 7.25 10.60 -4.57
N ALA A 23 7.05 11.48 -5.55
CA ALA A 23 6.94 12.91 -5.32
C ALA A 23 5.63 13.30 -4.62
N GLU A 24 4.62 12.44 -4.73
CA GLU A 24 3.32 12.59 -4.07
C GLU A 24 3.20 11.58 -2.93
N GLU A 25 2.80 12.05 -1.76
CA GLU A 25 2.63 11.21 -0.58
C GLU A 25 1.58 10.12 -0.86
N PRO A 26 1.90 8.82 -0.71
CA PRO A 26 0.98 7.73 -1.00
C PRO A 26 -0.29 7.85 -0.15
N GLN A 27 -1.46 7.73 -0.78
CA GLN A 27 -2.72 7.88 -0.05
C GLN A 27 -3.10 6.57 0.65
N LEU A 28 -3.27 6.65 1.97
CA LEU A 28 -3.72 5.56 2.82
C LEU A 28 -5.25 5.54 2.91
N VAL A 29 -5.88 4.50 2.37
CA VAL A 29 -7.33 4.30 2.38
C VAL A 29 -7.64 3.04 3.18
N ARG A 30 -8.49 3.14 4.19
CA ARG A 30 -8.97 1.97 4.93
C ARG A 30 -10.13 1.33 4.17
N ASP A 31 -9.95 0.09 3.72
CA ASP A 31 -11.03 -0.76 3.22
C ASP A 31 -11.59 -1.58 4.37
N ALA A 32 -12.79 -1.20 4.83
CA ALA A 32 -13.50 -1.98 5.82
C ALA A 32 -14.27 -3.08 5.09
N LEU A 33 -13.79 -4.32 5.19
CA LEU A 33 -14.58 -5.49 4.82
C LEU A 33 -15.93 -5.37 5.52
N ALA A 34 -17.02 -5.37 4.74
CA ALA A 34 -18.36 -5.13 5.24
C ALA A 34 -18.79 -6.25 6.21
N GLY A 35 -18.50 -6.09 7.50
CA GLY A 35 -18.86 -7.05 8.54
C GLY A 35 -18.44 -6.58 9.93
N GLU A 36 -19.38 -5.92 10.62
CA GLU A 36 -19.52 -5.76 12.08
C GLU A 36 -18.26 -5.86 12.98
N ASP A 37 -17.73 -4.69 13.34
CA ASP A 37 -17.20 -4.35 14.68
C ASP A 37 -16.02 -5.15 15.27
N ASP A 38 -15.07 -5.61 14.46
CA ASP A 38 -13.71 -5.89 14.95
C ASP A 38 -12.74 -4.91 14.28
N ALA A 39 -12.15 -4.02 15.09
CA ALA A 39 -11.15 -3.06 14.62
C ALA A 39 -9.87 -3.76 14.09
N GLU A 40 -9.80 -5.07 14.24
CA GLU A 40 -8.67 -5.96 13.95
C GLU A 40 -8.71 -6.57 12.53
N ASP A 41 -9.79 -6.44 11.75
CA ASP A 41 -9.92 -7.05 10.39
C ASP A 41 -10.17 -6.00 9.28
N ALA A 42 -9.46 -4.87 9.34
CA ALA A 42 -9.54 -3.84 8.29
C ALA A 42 -8.33 -3.92 7.37
N GLN A 43 -8.59 -3.96 6.07
CA GLN A 43 -7.54 -3.91 5.06
C GLN A 43 -7.16 -2.45 4.78
N TRP A 44 -5.89 -2.21 4.47
CA TRP A 44 -5.39 -0.88 4.15
C TRP A 44 -4.85 -0.82 2.73
N LEU A 45 -5.34 0.13 1.96
CA LEU A 45 -4.93 0.40 0.59
C LEU A 45 -3.93 1.55 0.59
N VAL A 46 -2.75 1.32 0.05
CA VAL A 46 -1.78 2.35 -0.31
C VAL A 46 -1.92 2.63 -1.80
N VAL A 47 -2.44 3.81 -2.15
CA VAL A 47 -2.60 4.28 -3.52
C VAL A 47 -1.36 5.07 -3.92
N VAL A 48 -0.73 4.64 -5.00
CA VAL A 48 0.45 5.28 -5.59
C VAL A 48 0.06 5.81 -6.97
N GLU A 49 0.14 7.13 -7.16
CA GLU A 49 -0.07 7.76 -8.46
C GLU A 49 1.24 7.71 -9.26
N ASP A 50 1.22 6.98 -10.38
CA ASP A 50 2.37 6.83 -11.26
C ASP A 50 1.96 7.06 -12.73
N PRO A 51 1.62 8.30 -13.12
CA PRO A 51 1.12 8.60 -14.46
C PRO A 51 2.15 8.36 -15.56
N ASP A 52 3.44 8.45 -15.23
CA ASP A 52 4.56 8.26 -16.15
C ASP A 52 5.08 6.81 -16.20
N ALA A 53 4.46 5.88 -15.47
CA ALA A 53 4.96 4.51 -15.29
C ALA A 53 6.45 4.49 -14.88
N ALA A 54 6.85 5.45 -14.04
CA ALA A 54 8.24 5.65 -13.64
C ALA A 54 8.70 4.62 -12.60
N HIS A 55 7.75 3.99 -11.90
CA HIS A 55 8.02 3.02 -10.86
C HIS A 55 7.90 1.59 -11.39
N ASP A 56 8.87 0.76 -11.04
CA ASP A 56 8.89 -0.62 -11.52
C ASP A 56 7.78 -1.46 -10.83
N PRO A 57 6.90 -2.10 -11.60
CA PRO A 57 5.76 -2.83 -11.07
C PRO A 57 6.14 -4.07 -10.26
N GLU A 58 7.28 -4.71 -10.56
CA GLU A 58 7.79 -5.86 -9.80
C GLU A 58 8.37 -5.39 -8.47
N GLN A 59 9.15 -4.30 -8.47
CA GLN A 59 9.68 -3.74 -7.21
C GLN A 59 8.58 -3.31 -6.23
N LEU A 60 7.49 -2.74 -6.74
CA LEU A 60 6.32 -2.41 -5.90
C LEU A 60 5.61 -3.68 -5.38
N HIS A 61 5.60 -4.76 -6.15
CA HIS A 61 5.04 -6.04 -5.73
C HIS A 61 5.89 -6.69 -4.62
N ASP A 62 7.21 -6.74 -4.80
CA ASP A 62 8.15 -7.23 -3.78
C ASP A 62 8.04 -6.41 -2.48
N LEU A 63 7.92 -5.08 -2.60
CA LEU A 63 7.71 -4.22 -1.44
C LEU A 63 6.42 -4.58 -0.71
N ALA A 64 5.29 -4.73 -1.40
CA ALA A 64 4.04 -5.11 -0.75
C ALA A 64 4.17 -6.48 -0.04
N ALA A 65 4.84 -7.45 -0.68
CA ALA A 65 5.04 -8.79 -0.14
C ALA A 65 5.96 -8.81 1.10
N GLU A 66 6.94 -7.90 1.20
CA GLU A 66 7.78 -7.70 2.39
C GLU A 66 6.95 -7.37 3.65
N TYR A 67 5.82 -6.69 3.46
CA TYR A 67 4.89 -6.30 4.53
C TYR A 67 3.61 -7.14 4.56
N GLU A 68 3.70 -8.40 4.11
CA GLU A 68 2.59 -9.38 4.09
C GLU A 68 1.37 -8.93 3.27
N GLY A 69 1.55 -7.92 2.41
CA GLY A 69 0.54 -7.41 1.51
C GLY A 69 0.69 -7.90 0.08
N TRP A 70 -0.14 -7.36 -0.80
CA TRP A 70 -0.04 -7.60 -2.23
C TRP A 70 -0.34 -6.34 -3.03
N ARG A 71 0.23 -6.27 -4.23
CA ARG A 71 -0.18 -5.26 -5.20
C ARG A 71 -1.41 -5.76 -5.95
N GLU A 72 -2.45 -4.95 -6.01
CA GLU A 72 -3.56 -5.16 -6.95
C GLU A 72 -3.10 -4.79 -8.37
N ALA A 73 -3.31 -5.71 -9.31
CA ALA A 73 -3.15 -5.47 -10.73
C ALA A 73 -4.54 -5.30 -11.34
N GLU A 74 -4.83 -4.12 -11.89
CA GLU A 74 -6.02 -3.87 -12.72
C GLU A 74 -5.83 -4.43 -14.14
#